data_AF-A0A485B0J7-F1
#
_entry.id   AF-A0A485B0J7-F1
#
_cell.length_a   1.000
_cell.length_b   1.000
_cell.length_c   1.000
_cell.angle_alpha   90.00
_cell.angle_beta   90.00
_cell.angle_gamma   90.00
#
_symmetry.space_group_name_H-M   'P 1'
#
loop_
_entity.id
_entity.type
_entity.pdbx_description
1 polymer ?
#
loop_
_entity_poly.entity_id
_entity_poly.type
_entity_poly.pdbx_seq_one_letter_code
_entity_poly.pdbx_strand_id
1 'polypeptide(L)'
;MSDWSGLPEALQTALDNIALHGDEEKTAELGKFTAEAYVDSIDQIRPAALALYDYWMDNPKEAPVKQPIVNAQKVGRNDPCPCGSGKKYKQCCLAK
;
A
#
# COMPACT_ATOMS: atom_id res chain seq x y z
N MET A 1 1.70 -1.06 9.68
CA MET A 1 0.59 -1.68 8.93
C MET A 1 -0.41 -0.59 8.64
N SER A 2 -0.87 -0.49 7.39
CA SER A 2 -2.15 0.13 6.99
C SER A 2 -2.31 1.65 7.12
N ASP A 3 -2.15 2.37 6.01
CA ASP A 3 -2.64 3.74 5.86
C ASP A 3 -4.19 3.75 5.78
N TRP A 4 -4.84 4.14 6.87
CA TRP A 4 -6.30 4.28 6.99
C TRP A 4 -6.79 5.72 6.77
N SER A 5 -5.93 6.64 6.32
CA SER A 5 -6.27 8.08 6.19
C SER A 5 -7.44 8.39 5.26
N GLY A 6 -7.79 7.47 4.36
CA GLY A 6 -8.94 7.59 3.45
C GLY A 6 -10.26 7.00 3.99
N LEU A 7 -10.30 6.60 5.26
CA LEU A 7 -11.51 6.08 5.89
C LEU A 7 -12.40 7.24 6.38
N PRO A 8 -13.71 7.25 6.07
CA PRO A 8 -14.64 8.22 6.61
C PRO A 8 -14.76 8.07 8.13
N GLU A 9 -14.96 9.19 8.83
CA GLU A 9 -15.14 9.22 10.28
C GLU A 9 -16.26 8.29 10.76
N ALA A 10 -17.33 8.14 9.96
CA ALA A 10 -18.45 7.24 10.24
C ALA A 10 -18.05 5.76 10.38
N LEU A 11 -16.89 5.35 9.86
CA LEU A 11 -16.37 3.98 9.93
C LEU A 11 -15.23 3.81 10.94
N GLN A 12 -14.85 4.87 11.66
CA GLN A 12 -13.76 4.80 12.64
C GLN A 12 -14.07 3.79 13.74
N THR A 13 -15.31 3.73 14.22
CA THR A 13 -15.72 2.72 15.22
C THR A 13 -15.57 1.29 14.71
N ALA A 14 -15.83 1.03 13.42
CA ALA A 14 -15.60 -0.29 12.85
C ALA A 14 -14.11 -0.64 12.83
N LEU A 15 -13.25 0.31 12.46
CA LEU A 15 -11.81 0.12 12.54
C LEU A 15 -11.34 -0.12 13.97
N ASP A 16 -11.85 0.65 14.94
CA ASP A 16 -11.47 0.55 16.34
C ASP A 16 -11.88 -0.80 16.96
N ASN A 17 -13.06 -1.31 16.63
CA ASN A 17 -13.53 -2.62 17.09
C ASN A 17 -12.60 -3.75 16.62
N ILE A 18 -12.07 -3.68 15.40
CA ILE A 18 -11.09 -4.66 14.90
C ILE A 18 -9.72 -4.42 15.55
N ALA A 19 -9.28 -3.16 15.63
CA ALA A 19 -7.98 -2.80 16.18
C ALA A 19 -7.84 -3.17 17.66
N LEU A 20 -8.91 -3.09 18.44
CA LEU A 20 -8.94 -3.52 19.85
C LEU A 20 -8.44 -4.96 20.03
N HIS A 21 -8.69 -5.84 19.05
CA HIS A 21 -8.34 -7.26 19.09
C HIS A 21 -7.10 -7.63 18.26
N GLY A 22 -6.54 -6.67 17.49
CA GLY A 22 -5.39 -6.89 16.61
C GLY A 22 -4.12 -6.15 17.01
N ASP A 23 -4.21 -5.23 17.98
CA ASP A 23 -3.11 -4.42 18.48
C ASP A 23 -2.58 -4.96 19.81
N GLU A 24 -1.29 -5.31 19.85
CA GLU A 24 -0.64 -5.85 21.05
C GLU A 24 -0.73 -4.87 22.24
N GLU A 25 -0.69 -3.55 21.98
CA GLU A 25 -0.78 -2.52 23.03
C GLU A 25 -2.17 -2.47 23.68
N LYS A 26 -3.22 -2.85 22.94
CA LYS A 26 -4.62 -2.85 23.42
C LYS A 26 -5.02 -4.13 24.16
N THR A 27 -4.17 -5.16 24.13
CA THR A 27 -4.39 -6.43 24.84
C THR A 27 -4.63 -6.22 26.35
N ALA A 28 -3.93 -5.25 26.95
CA ALA A 28 -4.09 -4.91 28.36
C ALA A 28 -5.47 -4.30 28.70
N GLU A 29 -6.16 -3.71 27.71
CA GLU A 29 -7.52 -3.18 27.87
C GLU A 29 -8.55 -4.32 27.86
N LEU A 30 -8.38 -5.28 26.97
CA LEU A 30 -9.21 -6.50 26.93
C LEU A 30 -9.12 -7.29 28.24
N GLY A 31 -7.95 -7.30 28.89
CA GLY A 31 -7.78 -7.94 30.21
C GLY A 31 -8.61 -7.31 31.35
N LYS A 32 -9.20 -6.13 31.14
CA LYS A 32 -10.08 -5.45 32.10
C LYS A 32 -11.56 -5.78 31.91
N PHE A 33 -11.91 -6.49 30.83
CA PHE A 33 -13.30 -6.76 30.48
C PHE A 33 -13.84 -7.90 31.35
N THR A 34 -15.15 -7.90 31.59
CA THR A 34 -15.82 -9.11 32.07
C THR A 34 -15.85 -10.14 30.93
N ALA A 35 -16.13 -11.40 31.26
CA ALA A 35 -16.25 -12.44 30.25
C ALA A 35 -17.32 -12.10 29.21
N GLU A 36 -18.44 -11.54 29.65
CA GLU A 36 -19.54 -11.10 28.79
C GLU A 36 -19.10 -9.94 27.89
N ALA A 37 -18.49 -8.90 28.46
CA ALA A 37 -18.00 -7.75 27.69
C ALA A 37 -16.94 -8.13 26.66
N TYR A 38 -16.12 -9.14 26.95
CA TYR A 38 -15.13 -9.68 26.02
C TYR A 38 -15.78 -10.45 24.86
N VAL A 39 -16.81 -11.25 25.12
CA VAL A 39 -17.57 -11.93 24.06
C VAL A 39 -18.28 -10.91 23.18
N ASP A 40 -18.93 -9.92 23.78
CA ASP A 40 -19.59 -8.84 23.05
C ASP A 40 -18.61 -8.08 22.15
N SER A 41 -17.38 -7.83 22.62
CA SER A 41 -16.37 -7.14 21.82
C SER A 41 -15.89 -7.98 20.62
N ILE A 42 -15.78 -9.30 20.78
CA ILE A 42 -15.49 -10.23 19.67
C ILE A 42 -16.64 -10.23 18.65
N ASP A 43 -17.89 -10.25 19.11
CA ASP A 43 -19.06 -10.28 18.22
C ASP A 43 -19.15 -9.03 17.33
N GLN A 44 -18.57 -7.90 17.76
CA GLN A 44 -18.47 -6.67 16.94
C GLN A 44 -17.44 -6.76 15.80
N ILE A 45 -16.49 -7.70 15.83
CA ILE A 45 -15.43 -7.80 14.80
C ILE A 45 -16.04 -8.10 13.43
N ARG A 46 -17.02 -9.01 13.36
CA ARG A 46 -17.66 -9.41 12.09
C ARG A 46 -18.40 -8.26 11.39
N PRO A 47 -19.38 -7.59 12.03
CA PRO A 47 -20.08 -6.48 11.38
C PRO A 47 -19.14 -5.32 11.06
N ALA A 48 -18.12 -5.06 11.89
CA ALA A 48 -17.10 -4.07 11.59
C ALA A 48 -16.30 -4.39 10.32
N ALA A 49 -15.86 -5.65 10.17
CA ALA A 49 -15.11 -6.08 8.99
C ALA A 49 -15.95 -5.99 7.71
N LEU A 50 -17.24 -6.35 7.79
CA LEU A 50 -18.17 -6.20 6.67
C LEU A 50 -18.38 -4.73 6.29
N ALA A 51 -18.58 -3.84 7.27
CA ALA A 51 -18.76 -2.41 7.00
C ALA A 51 -17.56 -1.77 6.28
N LEU A 52 -16.33 -2.14 6.69
CA LEU A 52 -15.11 -1.67 6.01
C LEU A 52 -14.97 -2.25 4.60
N TYR A 53 -15.30 -3.54 4.43
CA TYR A 53 -15.29 -4.20 3.14
C TYR A 53 -16.28 -3.55 2.16
N ASP A 54 -17.53 -3.38 2.57
CA ASP A 54 -18.60 -2.78 1.76
C ASP A 54 -18.21 -1.36 1.33
N TYR A 55 -17.66 -0.55 2.24
CA TYR A 55 -17.17 0.79 1.91
C TYR A 55 -16.14 0.79 0.78
N TRP A 56 -15.12 -0.07 0.84
CA TRP A 56 -14.10 -0.09 -0.21
C TRP A 56 -14.56 -0.74 -1.52
N MET A 57 -15.54 -1.63 -1.46
CA MET A 57 -16.20 -2.15 -2.65
C MET A 57 -16.99 -1.05 -3.37
N ASP A 58 -17.68 -0.19 -2.62
CA ASP A 58 -18.46 0.92 -3.15
C ASP A 58 -17.60 2.16 -3.50
N ASN A 59 -16.40 2.25 -2.93
CA ASN A 59 -15.47 3.36 -3.13
C ASN A 59 -14.11 2.82 -3.63
N PRO A 60 -14.05 2.28 -4.86
CA PRO A 60 -12.79 1.80 -5.42
C PRO A 60 -11.82 2.97 -5.53
N LYS A 61 -10.70 2.89 -4.80
CA LYS A 61 -9.60 3.85 -4.98
C LYS A 61 -9.09 3.72 -6.41
N GLU A 62 -9.05 4.83 -7.15
CA GLU A 62 -8.43 4.85 -8.46
C GLU A 62 -6.97 4.41 -8.32
N ALA A 63 -6.66 3.24 -8.88
CA ALA A 63 -5.28 2.81 -8.95
C ALA A 63 -4.53 3.78 -9.85
N PRO A 64 -3.34 4.27 -9.47
CA PRO A 64 -2.54 5.08 -10.37
C PRO A 64 -2.30 4.28 -11.65
N VAL A 65 -2.63 4.88 -12.79
CA VAL A 65 -2.37 4.28 -14.10
C VAL A 65 -0.86 4.08 -14.20
N LYS A 66 -0.41 2.82 -14.13
CA LYS A 66 0.99 2.48 -14.32
C LYS A 66 1.35 2.79 -15.76
N GLN A 67 2.15 3.83 -15.97
CA GLN A 67 2.68 4.10 -17.31
C GLN A 67 3.68 3.01 -17.70
N PRO A 68 3.70 2.57 -18.96
CA PRO A 68 4.72 1.65 -19.43
C PRO A 68 6.10 2.30 -19.32
N ILE A 69 7.08 1.54 -18.83
CA ILE A 69 8.47 2.00 -18.81
C ILE A 69 8.97 2.05 -20.26
N VAL A 70 9.14 3.26 -20.79
CA VAL A 70 9.74 3.46 -22.11
C VAL A 70 11.26 3.41 -21.94
N ASN A 71 11.87 2.34 -22.44
CA ASN A 71 13.32 2.28 -22.54
C ASN A 71 13.78 3.31 -23.59
N ALA A 72 14.66 4.22 -23.19
CA ALA A 72 15.37 5.06 -24.14
C ALA A 72 16.10 4.17 -25.16
N GLN A 73 16.17 4.61 -26.43
CA GLN A 73 16.97 3.94 -27.43
C GLN A 73 18.42 3.87 -26.92
N LYS A 74 18.91 2.66 -26.71
CA LYS A 74 20.30 2.43 -26.30
C LYS A 74 21.20 2.67 -27.50
N VAL A 75 22.25 3.49 -27.31
CA VAL A 75 23.29 3.64 -28.33
C VAL A 75 23.94 2.27 -28.60
N GLY A 76 23.94 1.85 -29.86
CA GLY A 76 24.55 0.60 -30.28
C GLY A 76 26.07 0.66 -30.12
N ARG A 77 26.69 -0.47 -29.76
CA ARG A 77 28.14 -0.57 -29.56
C ARG A 77 28.97 -0.04 -30.75
N ASN A 78 28.48 -0.21 -31.98
CA ASN A 78 29.17 0.22 -33.20
C ASN A 78 28.71 1.58 -33.74
N ASP A 79 27.69 2.20 -33.14
CA ASP A 79 27.14 3.47 -33.61
C ASP A 79 28.10 4.64 -33.33
N PRO A 80 27.98 5.78 -34.04
CA PRO A 80 28.71 6.99 -33.71
C PRO A 80 28.51 7.39 -32.24
N CYS A 81 29.61 7.73 -31.57
CA CYS A 81 29.56 8.06 -30.15
C CYS A 81 28.88 9.43 -29.95
N PRO A 82 27.87 9.54 -29.06
CA PRO A 82 27.08 10.76 -28.88
C PRO A 82 27.87 11.94 -28.28
N CYS A 83 29.12 11.74 -27.85
CA CYS A 83 30.01 12.81 -27.38
C CYS A 83 30.64 13.65 -28.51
N GLY A 84 30.35 13.35 -29.78
CA GLY A 84 30.85 14.10 -30.93
C GLY A 84 32.29 13.78 -31.34
N SER A 85 32.90 12.73 -30.79
CA SER A 85 34.29 12.36 -31.09
C SER A 85 34.52 11.78 -32.50
N GLY A 86 33.44 11.48 -33.24
CA GLY A 86 33.48 10.78 -34.53
C GLY A 86 33.85 9.29 -34.45
N LYS A 87 34.13 8.76 -33.25
CA LYS A 87 34.47 7.34 -33.03
C LYS A 87 33.24 6.48 -32.79
N LYS A 88 33.33 5.16 -32.99
CA LYS A 88 32.30 4.20 -32.57
C LYS A 88 32.15 4.23 -31.04
N TYR A 89 30.93 4.06 -30.51
CA TYR A 89 30.65 4.11 -29.07
C TYR A 89 31.58 3.18 -28.26
N LYS A 90 31.83 1.95 -28.77
CA LYS A 90 32.77 0.97 -28.19
C LYS A 90 34.23 1.36 -28.13
N GLN A 91 34.66 2.38 -28.87
CA GLN A 91 36.05 2.87 -28.90
C GLN A 91 36.17 4.25 -28.25
N CYS A 92 35.11 4.70 -27.58
CA CYS A 92 35.05 5.99 -26.92
C CYS A 92 34.36 5.84 -25.56
N CYS A 93 33.17 6.38 -25.36
CA CYS A 93 32.51 6.43 -24.04
C CYS A 93 32.16 5.07 -23.42
N LEU A 94 32.07 3.99 -24.20
CA LEU A 94 31.84 2.64 -23.67
C LEU A 94 33.13 1.91 -23.27
N ALA A 95 34.29 2.34 -23.77
CA ALA A 95 35.60 1.77 -23.44
C ALA A 95 36.25 2.44 -22.22
N LYS A 96 35.46 3.14 -21.39
CA LYS A 96 35.92 3.60 -20.09
C LYS A 96 36.19 2.42 -19.18
#